data_AF-A0A3D5MUE1-F1
#
_entry.id   AF-A0A3D5MUE1-F1
#
_cell.length_a   1.000
_cell.length_b   1.000
_cell.length_c   1.000
_cell.angle_alpha   90.00
_cell.angle_beta   90.00
_cell.angle_gamma   90.00
#
_symmetry.space_group_name_H-M   'P 1'
#
loop_
_entity.id
_entity.type
_entity.pdbx_description
1 polymer ?
#
loop_
_entity_poly.entity_id
_entity_poly.type
_entity_poly.pdbx_seq_one_letter_code
_entity_poly.pdbx_strand_id
1 'polypeptide(L)'
;DKGFEFYDSRDVKNYIQIPWEEVDYVIVSVMFKGKWIPRYAIRTKKNGTYTFASKDPKRVLRAVRNYVDPNRIVSSLSFFDVVKRSVKSLCKKN
;
A
#
# COMPACT_ATOMS: atom_id res chain seq x y z
N ASP A 1 -21.06 -3.67 -2.13
CA ASP A 1 -19.76 -4.35 -2.34
C ASP A 1 -19.25 -4.98 -1.06
N LYS A 2 -18.84 -6.25 -1.11
CA LYS A 2 -18.49 -7.05 0.08
C LYS A 2 -16.99 -7.05 0.41
N GLY A 3 -16.14 -6.53 -0.48
CA GLY A 3 -14.70 -6.49 -0.28
C GLY A 3 -13.94 -5.68 -1.33
N PHE A 4 -12.65 -5.58 -1.12
CA PHE A 4 -11.67 -5.11 -2.10
C PHE A 4 -11.34 -6.23 -3.09
N GLU A 5 -11.41 -5.93 -4.37
CA GLU A 5 -11.11 -6.87 -5.45
C GLU A 5 -9.99 -6.31 -6.32
N PHE A 6 -9.07 -7.18 -6.70
CA PHE A 6 -7.96 -6.84 -7.60
C PHE A 6 -7.74 -7.95 -8.61
N TYR A 7 -7.72 -7.57 -9.89
CA TYR A 7 -7.55 -8.47 -11.03
C TYR A 7 -6.20 -8.20 -11.70
N ASP A 8 -5.45 -9.25 -12.06
CA ASP A 8 -4.26 -9.08 -12.90
C ASP A 8 -4.69 -8.60 -14.30
N SER A 9 -4.01 -7.56 -14.79
CA SER A 9 -4.19 -7.04 -16.14
C SER A 9 -3.91 -8.04 -17.27
N ARG A 10 -3.11 -9.07 -17.02
CA ARG A 10 -2.71 -10.08 -18.01
C ARG A 10 -3.66 -11.27 -18.05
N ASP A 11 -4.23 -11.63 -16.90
CA ASP A 11 -5.19 -12.74 -16.78
C ASP A 11 -6.16 -12.47 -15.64
N VAL A 12 -7.43 -12.23 -16.02
CA VAL A 12 -8.51 -11.93 -15.08
C VAL A 12 -8.88 -13.10 -14.17
N LYS A 13 -8.48 -14.34 -14.49
CA LYS A 13 -8.64 -15.49 -13.60
C LYS A 13 -7.72 -15.41 -12.38
N ASN A 14 -6.63 -14.64 -12.49
CA ASN A 14 -5.76 -14.33 -11.37
C ASN A 14 -6.29 -13.08 -10.67
N TYR A 15 -7.11 -13.31 -9.66
CA TYR A 15 -7.67 -12.26 -8.84
C TYR A 15 -7.49 -12.55 -7.35
N ILE A 16 -7.57 -11.50 -6.56
CA ILE A 16 -7.66 -11.58 -5.11
C ILE A 16 -8.88 -10.78 -4.65
N GLN A 17 -9.59 -11.33 -3.68
CA GLN A 17 -10.70 -10.68 -3.01
C GLN A 17 -10.42 -10.65 -1.52
N ILE A 18 -10.52 -9.47 -0.92
CA ILE A 18 -10.30 -9.25 0.51
C ILE A 18 -11.57 -8.63 1.08
N PRO A 19 -12.33 -9.33 1.94
CA PRO A 19 -13.50 -8.74 2.59
C PRO A 19 -13.14 -7.45 3.35
N TRP A 20 -13.99 -6.44 3.29
CA TRP A 20 -13.72 -5.16 3.98
C TRP A 20 -13.56 -5.34 5.50
N GLU A 21 -14.29 -6.30 6.07
CA GLU A 21 -14.19 -6.67 7.49
C GLU A 21 -12.82 -7.26 7.87
N GLU A 22 -12.09 -7.82 6.90
CA GLU A 22 -10.78 -8.42 7.12
C GLU A 22 -9.65 -7.38 7.02
N VAL A 23 -9.91 -6.20 6.44
CA VAL A 23 -8.93 -5.11 6.31
C VAL A 23 -8.64 -4.52 7.68
N ASP A 24 -7.39 -4.62 8.11
CA ASP A 24 -6.89 -4.03 9.35
C ASP A 24 -6.32 -2.63 9.07
N TYR A 25 -5.32 -2.55 8.18
CA TYR A 25 -4.69 -1.29 7.77
C TYR A 25 -4.47 -1.24 6.27
N VAL A 26 -4.47 -0.03 5.72
CA VAL A 26 -4.01 0.23 4.36
C VAL A 26 -2.73 1.04 4.44
N ILE A 27 -1.64 0.47 3.95
CA ILE A 27 -0.31 1.03 4.03
C ILE A 27 0.04 1.64 2.68
N VAL A 28 0.33 2.93 2.63
CA VAL A 28 0.63 3.64 1.39
C VAL A 28 2.11 3.95 1.32
N SER A 29 2.77 3.50 0.24
CA SER A 29 4.15 3.88 -0.03
C SER A 29 4.15 5.26 -0.67
N VAL A 30 4.56 6.27 0.09
CA VAL A 30 4.58 7.66 -0.36
C VAL A 30 6.02 8.08 -0.64
N MET A 31 6.29 8.46 -1.88
CA MET A 31 7.59 8.91 -2.35
C MET A 31 7.56 10.39 -2.74
N PHE A 32 8.75 10.98 -2.96
CA PHE A 32 8.92 12.35 -3.44
C PHE A 32 8.14 13.39 -2.63
N LYS A 33 8.33 13.40 -1.31
CA LYS A 33 7.67 14.35 -0.37
C LYS A 33 6.14 14.38 -0.47
N GLY A 34 5.48 13.24 -0.67
CA GLY A 34 4.02 13.20 -0.75
C GLY A 34 3.44 13.16 -2.17
N LYS A 35 4.26 13.34 -3.20
CA LYS A 35 3.77 13.58 -4.55
C LYS A 35 3.42 12.32 -5.34
N TRP A 36 4.10 11.21 -5.05
CA TRP A 36 3.99 9.97 -5.84
C TRP A 36 3.74 8.75 -4.97
N ILE A 37 2.86 7.86 -5.44
CA ILE A 37 2.49 6.62 -4.77
C ILE A 37 2.71 5.49 -5.77
N PRO A 38 3.83 4.76 -5.72
CA PRO A 38 4.05 3.63 -6.63
C PRO A 38 3.21 2.41 -6.27
N ARG A 39 2.98 2.18 -4.98
CA ARG A 39 2.32 0.98 -4.45
C ARG A 39 1.57 1.29 -3.16
N TYR A 40 0.62 0.42 -2.85
CA TYR A 40 -0.10 0.39 -1.59
C TYR A 40 -0.25 -1.06 -1.16
N ALA A 41 -0.38 -1.29 0.13
CA ALA A 41 -0.56 -2.61 0.69
C ALA A 41 -1.81 -2.65 1.57
N ILE A 42 -2.51 -3.77 1.52
CA ILE A 42 -3.64 -4.06 2.40
C ILE A 42 -3.15 -5.09 3.40
N ARG A 43 -3.11 -4.69 4.67
CA ARG A 43 -2.83 -5.57 5.79
C ARG A 43 -4.15 -6.14 6.28
N THR A 44 -4.25 -7.46 6.25
CA THR A 44 -5.39 -8.19 6.78
C THR A 44 -5.17 -8.50 8.25
N LYS A 45 -6.25 -8.75 8.98
CA LYS A 45 -6.19 -9.10 10.41
C LYS A 45 -5.46 -10.41 10.68
N LYS A 46 -5.52 -11.36 9.76
CA LYS A 46 -4.99 -12.73 9.95
C LYS A 46 -4.02 -13.19 8.86
N ASN A 47 -4.26 -12.78 7.60
CA ASN A 47 -3.60 -13.35 6.43
C ASN A 47 -2.38 -12.53 5.95
N GLY A 48 -1.81 -11.68 6.81
CA GLY A 48 -0.61 -10.92 6.50
C GLY A 48 -0.84 -9.63 5.71
N THR A 49 0.07 -9.29 4.81
CA THR A 49 0.06 -8.02 4.07
C THR A 49 0.23 -8.25 2.58
N TYR A 50 -0.74 -7.80 1.80
CA TYR A 50 -0.75 -7.92 0.34
C TYR A 50 -0.38 -6.58 -0.29
N THR A 51 0.63 -6.56 -1.16
CA THR A 51 1.07 -5.33 -1.83
C THR A 51 0.56 -5.30 -3.27
N PHE A 52 -0.04 -4.17 -3.65
CA PHE A 52 -0.65 -3.95 -4.95
C PHE A 52 -0.02 -2.75 -5.67
N ALA A 53 -0.05 -2.80 -6.99
CA ALA A 53 0.27 -1.70 -7.87
C ALA A 53 -0.89 -1.51 -8.85
N SER A 54 -1.32 -0.26 -9.05
CA SER A 54 -2.38 0.07 -9.98
C SER A 54 -1.99 1.27 -10.83
N LYS A 55 -2.65 1.44 -11.98
CA LYS A 55 -2.39 2.58 -12.89
C LYS A 55 -2.70 3.93 -12.21
N ASP A 56 -3.74 3.97 -11.38
CA ASP A 56 -4.12 5.15 -10.60
C ASP A 56 -4.36 4.80 -9.11
N PRO A 57 -3.28 4.77 -8.31
CA PRO A 57 -3.37 4.48 -6.88
C PRO A 57 -4.17 5.51 -6.10
N LYS A 58 -4.17 6.78 -6.54
CA LYS A 58 -4.91 7.86 -5.85
C LYS A 58 -6.40 7.62 -5.93
N ARG A 59 -6.90 7.22 -7.10
CA ARG A 59 -8.31 6.86 -7.29
C ARG A 59 -8.71 5.64 -6.46
N VAL A 60 -7.86 4.61 -6.41
CA VAL A 60 -8.11 3.42 -5.58
C VAL A 60 -8.20 3.79 -4.10
N LEU A 61 -7.23 4.54 -3.57
CA LEU A 61 -7.22 4.96 -2.16
C LEU A 61 -8.42 5.84 -1.79
N ARG A 62 -8.88 6.69 -2.72
CA ARG A 62 -10.12 7.47 -2.53
C ARG A 62 -11.35 6.57 -2.43
N ALA A 63 -11.44 5.53 -3.25
CA ALA A 63 -12.55 4.57 -3.18
C ALA A 63 -12.50 3.75 -1.87
N VAL A 64 -11.31 3.29 -1.48
CA VAL A 64 -11.09 2.55 -0.23
C VAL A 64 -11.52 3.36 1.01
N ARG A 65 -11.36 4.69 0.98
CA ARG A 65 -11.77 5.59 2.07
C ARG A 65 -13.27 5.56 2.38
N ASN A 66 -14.11 5.10 1.47
CA ASN A 66 -15.55 4.94 1.72
C ASN A 66 -15.84 3.72 2.61
N TYR A 67 -14.91 2.78 2.72
CA TYR A 67 -15.09 1.50 3.42
C TYR A 67 -14.15 1.34 4.62
N VAL A 68 -12.98 2.00 4.59
CA VAL A 68 -11.96 1.93 5.63
C VAL A 68 -11.79 3.30 6.26
N ASP A 69 -11.80 3.34 7.59
CA ASP A 69 -11.57 4.57 8.37
C ASP A 69 -10.25 5.24 7.94
N PRO A 70 -10.25 6.55 7.64
CA PRO A 70 -9.05 7.29 7.29
C PRO A 70 -7.88 7.12 8.26
N ASN A 71 -8.14 6.91 9.55
CA ASN A 71 -7.13 6.68 10.58
C ASN A 71 -6.38 5.36 10.40
N ARG A 72 -6.96 4.41 9.66
CA ARG A 72 -6.34 3.11 9.32
C ARG A 72 -5.60 3.14 7.98
N ILE A 73 -5.60 4.27 7.27
CA ILE A 73 -4.85 4.47 6.04
C ILE A 73 -3.55 5.22 6.40
N VAL A 74 -2.46 4.49 6.54
CA VAL A 74 -1.19 5.00 7.06
C VAL A 74 -0.12 5.06 5.97
N SER A 75 0.71 6.10 6.00
CA SER A 75 1.89 6.18 5.12
C SER A 75 3.05 5.35 5.70
N SER A 76 3.71 4.53 4.88
CA SER A 76 4.87 3.75 5.34
C SER A 76 6.08 4.66 5.60
N LEU A 77 6.47 4.82 6.87
CA LEU A 77 7.71 5.50 7.30
C LEU A 77 8.98 4.83 6.75
N SER A 78 8.92 3.50 6.56
CA SER A 78 10.08 2.63 6.34
C SER A 78 10.92 2.94 5.08
N PHE A 79 10.35 3.49 4.00
CA PHE A 79 11.17 3.82 2.82
C PHE A 79 12.19 4.93 3.09
N PHE A 80 11.83 5.94 3.87
CA PHE A 80 12.79 6.97 4.27
C PHE A 80 13.84 6.42 5.24
N ASP A 81 13.46 5.50 6.12
CA ASP A 81 14.41 4.88 7.05
C ASP A 81 15.41 4.00 6.31
N VAL A 82 14.99 3.26 5.28
CA VAL A 82 15.90 2.48 4.43
C VAL A 82 16.82 3.39 3.62
N VAL A 83 16.28 4.44 2.97
CA VAL A 83 17.11 5.42 2.24
C VAL A 83 18.12 6.11 3.16
N LYS A 84 17.70 6.54 4.36
CA LYS A 84 18.60 7.13 5.36
C LYS A 84 19.68 6.14 5.80
N ARG A 85 19.34 4.87 6.02
CA ARG A 85 20.32 3.82 6.37
C ARG A 85 21.33 3.59 5.24
N SER A 86 20.88 3.54 3.98
CA SER A 86 21.77 3.40 2.82
C SER A 86 22.70 4.60 2.64
N VAL A 87 22.18 5.83 2.76
CA VAL A 87 23.01 7.06 2.69
C VAL A 87 24.00 7.15 3.86
N LYS A 88 23.56 6.84 5.08
CA LYS A 88 24.44 6.83 6.26
C LYS A 88 25.56 5.80 6.14
N SER A 89 25.31 4.66 5.50
CA SER A 89 26.34 3.64 5.21
C SER A 89 27.38 4.11 4.19
N LEU A 90 27.00 4.97 3.24
CA LEU A 90 27.92 5.53 2.24
C LEU A 90 28.80 6.63 2.84
N CYS A 91 28.23 7.51 3.68
CA CYS A 91 29.00 8.58 4.34
C CYS A 91 29.92 8.09 5.47
N LYS A 92 29.70 6.90 6.03
CA LYS A 92 30.56 6.33 7.09
C LYS A 92 31.83 5.64 6.56
N LYS A 93 32.07 5.69 5.25
CA LYS A 93 33.20 5.02 4.58
C LYS A 93 34.38 5.98 4.24
N ASN A 94 34.43 7.15 4.87
CA ASN A 94 35.60 8.04 4.87
C ASN A 94 36.15 8.18 6.29
#